data_AF-A0A924ZAP8-F1
#
_entry.id   AF-A0A924ZAP8-F1
#
_cell.length_a   1.000
_cell.length_b   1.000
_cell.length_c   1.000
_cell.angle_alpha   90.00
_cell.angle_beta   90.00
_cell.angle_gamma   90.00
#
_symmetry.space_group_name_H-M   'P 1'
#
loop_
_entity.id
_entity.type
_entity.pdbx_description
1 polymer ?
#
loop_
_entity_poly.entity_id
_entity_poly.type
_entity_poly.pdbx_seq_one_letter_code
_entity_poly.pdbx_strand_id
1 'polypeptide(L)'
;MRTYPCNSPQAATRIVALTVLADREIGKAELDLLDRLAVHEQLGLDRQEFHAVLDSLCEDLLSSEQLQWADACPVDDRTLAELMGEIEDPALRRRLLRLCIEIAEADGQVADGESIVLTAAVEHWGLHHEMLRSPDRDLLARTTT
;
A
#
# COMPACT_ATOMS: atom_id res chain seq x y z
N MET A 1 10.08 -13.88 3.10
CA MET A 1 8.74 -13.28 3.30
C MET A 1 7.67 -14.36 3.26
N ARG A 2 6.61 -14.20 4.07
CA ARG A 2 5.40 -15.05 4.04
C ARG A 2 4.70 -14.95 2.69
N THR A 3 3.79 -15.88 2.37
CA THR A 3 2.98 -15.84 1.14
C THR A 3 1.49 -15.76 1.50
N TYR A 4 0.75 -14.96 0.75
CA TYR A 4 -0.70 -14.83 0.90
C TYR A 4 -1.39 -15.17 -0.43
N PRO A 5 -2.65 -15.62 -0.42
CA PRO A 5 -3.40 -15.84 -1.66
C PRO A 5 -3.56 -14.54 -2.46
N CYS A 6 -3.55 -14.64 -3.78
CA CYS A 6 -3.78 -13.47 -4.65
C CYS A 6 -5.11 -12.79 -4.31
N ASN A 7 -5.10 -11.46 -4.31
CA ASN A 7 -6.22 -10.58 -3.94
C ASN A 7 -6.78 -10.79 -2.53
N SER A 8 -6.06 -11.49 -1.65
CA SER A 8 -6.51 -11.67 -0.27
C SER A 8 -6.42 -10.35 0.51
N PRO A 9 -7.29 -10.16 1.52
CA PRO A 9 -7.17 -9.08 2.48
C PRO A 9 -5.77 -8.95 3.08
N GLN A 10 -5.08 -10.07 3.33
CA GLN A 10 -3.73 -10.10 3.89
C GLN A 10 -2.67 -9.62 2.89
N ALA A 11 -2.75 -10.06 1.62
CA ALA A 11 -1.88 -9.55 0.56
C ALA A 11 -2.06 -8.04 0.38
N ALA A 12 -3.31 -7.57 0.35
CA ALA A 12 -3.65 -6.16 0.25
C ALA A 12 -3.11 -5.35 1.44
N THR A 13 -3.28 -5.87 2.65
CA THR A 13 -2.79 -5.25 3.90
C THR A 13 -1.28 -5.16 3.91
N ARG A 14 -0.58 -6.16 3.36
CA ARG A 14 0.88 -6.13 3.28
C ARG A 14 1.40 -4.98 2.41
N ILE A 15 0.72 -4.60 1.34
CA ILE A 15 1.10 -3.44 0.52
C ILE A 15 0.96 -2.14 1.32
N VAL A 16 -0.13 -2.00 2.08
CA VAL A 16 -0.32 -0.84 2.96
C VAL A 16 0.74 -0.81 4.06
N ALA A 17 0.96 -1.94 4.73
CA ALA A 17 1.97 -2.05 5.78
C ALA A 17 3.38 -1.75 5.24
N LEU A 18 3.70 -2.17 4.02
CA LEU A 18 4.97 -1.86 3.38
C LEU A 18 5.14 -0.36 3.14
N THR A 19 4.06 0.35 2.77
CA THR A 19 4.09 1.82 2.61
C THR A 19 4.43 2.49 3.94
N VAL A 20 3.72 2.12 5.02
CA VAL A 20 3.94 2.65 6.37
C VAL A 20 5.34 2.35 6.91
N LEU A 21 5.93 1.21 6.53
CA LEU A 21 7.25 0.79 7.01
C LEU A 21 8.39 1.27 6.12
N ALA A 22 8.10 1.94 5.00
CA ALA A 22 9.09 2.20 3.96
C ALA A 22 10.21 3.14 4.44
N ASP A 23 9.91 4.12 5.29
CA ASP A 23 10.90 5.09 5.78
C ASP A 23 11.46 4.74 7.18
N ARG A 24 11.18 3.53 7.70
CA ARG A 24 11.69 2.96 8.96
C ARG A 24 11.25 3.66 10.26
N GLU A 25 10.78 4.89 10.20
CA GLU A 25 10.13 5.58 11.31
C GLU A 25 8.62 5.67 11.06
N ILE A 26 7.84 4.85 11.77
CA ILE A 26 6.39 5.03 11.77
C ILE A 26 6.04 6.19 12.69
N GLY A 27 5.50 7.26 12.11
CA GLY A 27 5.01 8.41 12.84
C GLY A 27 3.66 8.15 13.52
N LYS A 28 3.38 8.91 14.58
CA LYS A 28 2.04 8.90 15.21
C LYS A 28 0.94 9.30 14.22
N ALA A 29 1.25 10.20 13.28
CA ALA A 29 0.28 10.68 12.29
C ALA A 29 -0.23 9.57 11.37
N GLU A 30 0.66 8.68 10.90
CA GLU A 30 0.31 7.55 10.04
C GLU A 30 -0.52 6.52 10.79
N LEU A 31 -0.12 6.17 12.02
CA LEU A 31 -0.88 5.25 12.88
C LEU A 31 -2.28 5.81 13.18
N ASP A 32 -2.37 7.08 13.56
CA ASP A 32 -3.66 7.76 13.80
C ASP A 32 -4.49 7.78 12.50
N LEU A 33 -3.86 7.89 11.33
CA LEU A 33 -4.56 7.88 10.04
C LEU A 33 -5.04 6.48 9.64
N LEU A 34 -4.25 5.42 9.85
CA LEU A 34 -4.67 4.03 9.66
C LEU A 34 -5.96 3.73 10.47
N ASP A 35 -6.01 4.23 11.69
CA ASP A 35 -7.18 4.13 12.56
C ASP A 35 -8.36 4.96 12.06
N ARG A 36 -8.13 6.24 11.72
CA ARG A 36 -9.17 7.15 11.24
C ARG A 36 -9.79 6.71 9.92
N LEU A 37 -9.00 6.13 9.02
CA LEU A 37 -9.46 5.59 7.74
C LEU A 37 -10.11 4.21 7.88
N ALA A 38 -10.05 3.59 9.07
CA ALA A 38 -10.52 2.22 9.31
C ALA A 38 -9.99 1.25 8.24
N VAL A 39 -8.69 1.31 7.95
CA VAL A 39 -8.08 0.57 6.83
C VAL A 39 -8.34 -0.93 6.92
N HIS A 40 -8.30 -1.50 8.13
CA HIS A 40 -8.63 -2.90 8.38
C HIS A 40 -10.03 -3.26 7.86
N GLU A 41 -11.07 -2.49 8.23
CA GLU A 41 -12.44 -2.71 7.75
C GLU A 41 -12.54 -2.56 6.22
N GLN A 42 -11.82 -1.58 5.68
CA GLN A 42 -11.76 -1.35 4.25
C GLN A 42 -11.19 -2.54 3.48
N LEU A 43 -10.17 -3.20 4.03
CA LEU A 43 -9.54 -4.38 3.42
C LEU A 43 -10.25 -5.69 3.77
N GLY A 44 -11.29 -5.66 4.61
CA GLY A 44 -12.05 -6.84 5.00
C GLY A 44 -11.35 -7.69 6.06
N LEU A 45 -10.50 -7.06 6.88
CA LEU A 45 -9.87 -7.67 8.05
C LEU A 45 -10.46 -7.10 9.34
N ASP A 46 -10.40 -7.90 10.40
CA ASP A 46 -10.48 -7.32 11.73
C ASP A 46 -9.17 -6.61 12.11
N ARG A 47 -9.22 -5.84 13.20
CA ARG A 47 -8.06 -5.09 13.70
C ARG A 47 -6.90 -6.01 14.10
N GLN A 48 -7.17 -7.16 14.71
CA GLN A 48 -6.12 -8.09 15.14
C GLN A 48 -5.42 -8.72 13.94
N GLU A 49 -6.16 -9.10 12.90
CA GLU A 49 -5.61 -9.61 11.65
C GLU A 49 -4.75 -8.56 10.94
N PHE A 50 -5.19 -7.29 10.92
CA PHE A 50 -4.41 -6.20 10.36
C PHE A 50 -3.06 -6.03 11.08
N HIS A 51 -3.09 -5.94 12.41
CA HIS A 51 -1.85 -5.85 13.21
C HIS A 51 -0.96 -7.08 13.04
N ALA A 52 -1.54 -8.29 12.95
CA ALA A 52 -0.77 -9.51 12.75
C ALA A 52 -0.02 -9.52 11.40
N VAL A 53 -0.61 -8.96 10.34
CA VAL A 53 0.07 -8.80 9.04
C VAL A 53 1.20 -7.78 9.12
N LEU A 54 0.97 -6.66 9.83
CA LEU A 54 1.98 -5.63 10.04
C LEU A 54 3.18 -6.18 10.83
N ASP A 55 2.92 -6.83 11.97
CA ASP A 55 3.95 -7.47 12.81
C ASP A 55 4.71 -8.54 12.02
N SER A 56 3.99 -9.36 11.26
CA SER A 56 4.58 -10.38 10.39
C SER A 56 5.51 -9.78 9.34
N LEU A 57 5.13 -8.66 8.73
CA LEU A 57 5.97 -7.97 7.76
C LEU A 57 7.22 -7.40 8.46
N CYS A 58 7.08 -6.76 9.61
CA CYS A 58 8.21 -6.29 10.42
C CYS A 58 9.20 -7.43 10.73
N GLU A 59 8.71 -8.58 11.17
CA GLU A 59 9.54 -9.78 11.41
C GLU A 59 10.25 -10.27 10.14
N ASP A 60 9.55 -10.32 9.01
CA ASP A 60 10.11 -10.75 7.73
C ASP A 60 11.24 -9.81 7.26
N LEU A 61 11.07 -8.50 7.46
CA LEU A 61 12.05 -7.48 7.12
C LEU A 61 13.27 -7.49 8.06
N LEU A 62 13.08 -7.78 9.36
CA LEU A 62 14.15 -7.87 10.34
C LEU A 62 14.98 -9.17 10.22
N SER A 63 14.35 -10.27 9.83
CA SER A 63 14.99 -11.59 9.73
C SER A 63 15.75 -11.83 8.43
N SER A 64 15.43 -11.07 7.38
CA SER A 64 16.09 -11.19 6.08
C SER A 64 17.34 -10.32 6.03
N GLU A 65 18.52 -10.85 6.40
CA GLU A 65 19.82 -10.20 6.17
C GLU A 65 20.08 -9.85 4.68
N GLN A 66 19.25 -10.35 3.76
CA GLN A 66 19.27 -10.05 2.31
C GLN A 66 18.81 -8.63 1.93
N LEU A 67 18.12 -7.92 2.81
CA LEU A 67 17.50 -6.63 2.49
C LEU A 67 18.19 -5.56 3.31
N GLN A 68 19.21 -4.98 2.70
CA GLN A 68 19.93 -3.86 3.28
C GLN A 68 18.91 -2.75 3.52
N TRP A 69 18.47 -2.58 4.77
CA TRP A 69 17.83 -1.35 5.21
C TRP A 69 18.77 -0.12 5.04
N ALA A 70 19.91 -0.25 4.34
CA ALA A 70 20.79 0.85 3.96
C ALA A 70 20.31 1.58 2.70
N ASP A 71 19.45 0.95 1.89
CA ASP A 71 18.77 1.60 0.77
C ASP A 71 17.49 2.32 1.23
N ALA A 72 17.00 3.25 0.43
CA ALA A 72 15.85 4.10 0.75
C ALA A 72 14.54 3.32 0.95
N CYS A 73 14.43 2.08 0.46
CA CYS A 73 13.29 1.19 0.66
C CYS A 73 13.76 -0.11 1.34
N PRO A 74 13.00 -0.67 2.30
CA PRO A 74 13.36 -1.91 2.97
C PRO A 74 13.28 -3.15 2.07
N VAL A 75 12.77 -3.00 0.83
CA VAL A 75 12.53 -4.06 -0.14
C VAL A 75 13.16 -3.77 -1.50
N ASP A 76 13.80 -4.76 -2.12
CA ASP A 76 14.37 -4.66 -3.48
C ASP A 76 13.28 -4.69 -4.57
N ASP A 77 13.59 -4.17 -5.76
CA ASP A 77 12.64 -4.04 -6.87
C ASP A 77 11.98 -5.37 -7.25
N ARG A 78 12.73 -6.47 -7.15
CA ARG A 78 12.22 -7.81 -7.48
C ARG A 78 11.14 -8.23 -6.47
N THR A 79 11.43 -8.11 -5.18
CA THR A 79 10.47 -8.49 -4.15
C THR A 79 9.26 -7.56 -4.18
N LEU A 80 9.45 -6.24 -4.43
CA LEU A 80 8.34 -5.31 -4.68
C LEU A 80 7.45 -5.79 -5.82
N ALA A 81 8.03 -6.17 -6.97
CA ALA A 81 7.25 -6.68 -8.10
C ALA A 81 6.52 -7.98 -7.77
N GLU A 82 7.11 -8.89 -6.99
CA GLU A 82 6.46 -10.12 -6.53
C GLU A 82 5.25 -9.80 -5.63
N LEU A 83 5.38 -8.85 -4.70
CA LEU A 83 4.29 -8.41 -3.83
C LEU A 83 3.15 -7.73 -4.61
N MET A 84 3.50 -6.82 -5.54
CA MET A 84 2.50 -6.15 -6.39
C MET A 84 1.76 -7.12 -7.31
N GLY A 85 2.43 -8.21 -7.73
CA GLY A 85 1.87 -9.27 -8.55
C GLY A 85 0.79 -10.11 -7.87
N GLU A 86 0.72 -10.10 -6.53
CA GLU A 86 -0.35 -10.78 -5.79
C GLU A 86 -1.69 -10.04 -5.88
N ILE A 87 -1.69 -8.77 -6.29
CA ILE A 87 -2.90 -7.97 -6.49
C ILE A 87 -3.21 -7.94 -7.99
N GLU A 88 -4.17 -8.75 -8.40
CA GLU A 88 -4.63 -8.87 -9.80
C GLU A 88 -5.91 -8.09 -10.08
N ASP A 89 -6.78 -7.89 -9.07
CA ASP A 89 -8.04 -7.18 -9.21
C ASP A 89 -7.82 -5.67 -9.47
N PRO A 90 -8.21 -5.13 -10.65
CA PRO A 90 -8.03 -3.72 -10.97
C PRO A 90 -8.74 -2.76 -10.00
N ALA A 91 -9.87 -3.16 -9.43
CA ALA A 91 -10.57 -2.33 -8.44
C ALA A 91 -9.78 -2.25 -7.13
N LEU A 92 -9.20 -3.37 -6.71
CA LEU A 92 -8.36 -3.45 -5.52
C LEU A 92 -7.05 -2.67 -5.70
N ARG A 93 -6.39 -2.76 -6.86
CA ARG A 93 -5.20 -1.97 -7.21
C ARG A 93 -5.42 -0.47 -7.04
N ARG A 94 -6.49 0.06 -7.64
CA ARG A 94 -6.87 1.48 -7.53
C ARG A 94 -7.16 1.89 -6.11
N ARG A 95 -7.83 1.01 -5.35
CA ARG A 95 -8.15 1.27 -3.94
C ARG A 95 -6.89 1.31 -3.09
N LEU A 96 -6.00 0.33 -3.26
CA LEU A 96 -4.74 0.25 -2.54
C LEU A 96 -3.85 1.44 -2.84
N LEU A 97 -3.68 1.80 -4.12
CA LEU A 97 -2.88 2.97 -4.47
C LEU A 97 -3.39 4.24 -3.77
N ARG A 98 -4.70 4.47 -3.77
CA ARG A 98 -5.28 5.63 -3.07
C ARG A 98 -5.03 5.60 -1.57
N LEU A 99 -5.20 4.44 -0.93
CA LEU A 99 -4.92 4.29 0.50
C LEU A 99 -3.44 4.56 0.81
N CYS A 100 -2.53 4.00 0.01
CA CYS A 100 -1.10 4.21 0.17
C CYS A 100 -0.71 5.68 0.00
N ILE A 101 -1.29 6.39 -0.98
CA ILE A 101 -1.06 7.85 -1.16
C ILE A 101 -1.58 8.63 0.06
N GLU A 102 -2.82 8.38 0.49
CA GLU A 102 -3.40 9.09 1.65
C GLU A 102 -2.55 8.86 2.91
N ILE A 103 -1.99 7.66 3.08
CA ILE A 103 -1.12 7.32 4.21
C ILE A 103 0.25 7.99 4.10
N ALA A 104 0.90 7.92 2.93
CA ALA A 104 2.21 8.54 2.72
C ALA A 104 2.14 10.07 2.80
N GLU A 105 0.98 10.69 2.56
CA GLU A 105 0.79 12.13 2.71
C GLU A 105 0.33 12.54 4.13
N ALA A 106 0.29 11.61 5.10
CA ALA A 106 -0.31 11.83 6.42
C ALA A 106 0.33 13.00 7.20
N ASP A 107 1.63 13.20 7.07
CA ASP A 107 2.39 14.28 7.70
C ASP A 107 2.71 15.45 6.74
N GLY A 108 2.23 15.35 5.49
CA GLY A 108 2.44 16.33 4.43
C GLY A 108 3.76 16.20 3.67
N GLN A 109 4.54 15.14 3.88
CA GLN A 109 5.76 14.83 3.13
C GLN A 109 5.76 13.35 2.74
N VAL A 110 6.03 13.04 1.47
CA VAL A 110 6.24 11.65 1.04
C VAL A 110 7.73 11.36 1.09
N ALA A 111 8.13 10.38 1.89
CA ALA A 111 9.53 9.98 2.04
C ALA A 111 10.03 9.17 0.82
N ASP A 112 11.35 9.06 0.67
CA ASP A 112 11.97 8.37 -0.47
C ASP A 112 11.52 6.90 -0.55
N GLY A 113 11.45 6.20 0.59
CA GLY A 113 11.00 4.81 0.66
C GLY A 113 9.53 4.65 0.23
N GLU A 114 8.66 5.54 0.68
CA GLU A 114 7.24 5.52 0.32
C GLU A 114 7.05 5.79 -1.18
N SER A 115 7.80 6.76 -1.71
CA SER A 115 7.82 7.08 -3.14
C SER A 115 8.24 5.88 -3.99
N ILE A 116 9.20 5.07 -3.52
CA ILE A 116 9.60 3.82 -4.18
C ILE A 116 8.43 2.83 -4.22
N VAL A 117 7.74 2.60 -3.09
CA VAL A 117 6.59 1.69 -3.01
C VAL A 117 5.46 2.16 -3.92
N LEU A 118 5.13 3.45 -3.90
CA LEU A 118 4.09 4.05 -4.74
C LEU A 118 4.44 3.95 -6.23
N THR A 119 5.68 4.25 -6.60
CA THR A 119 6.14 4.16 -8.00
C THR A 119 6.07 2.72 -8.49
N ALA A 120 6.57 1.77 -7.70
CA ALA A 120 6.51 0.34 -8.03
C ALA A 120 5.06 -0.13 -8.24
N ALA A 121 4.13 0.32 -7.39
CA ALA A 121 2.71 0.01 -7.55
C ALA A 121 2.13 0.57 -8.86
N VAL A 122 2.40 1.83 -9.19
CA VAL A 122 1.89 2.47 -10.41
C VAL A 122 2.46 1.82 -11.67
N GLU A 123 3.76 1.53 -11.69
CA GLU A 123 4.44 0.88 -12.81
C GLU A 123 3.93 -0.55 -13.01
N HIS A 124 3.91 -1.35 -11.94
CA HIS A 124 3.52 -2.76 -12.01
C HIS A 124 2.04 -2.94 -12.38
N TRP A 125 1.17 -2.08 -11.86
CA TRP A 125 -0.27 -2.14 -12.14
C TRP A 125 -0.67 -1.41 -13.43
N GLY A 126 0.25 -0.68 -14.09
CA GLY A 126 -0.02 0.05 -15.32
C GLY A 126 -0.95 1.25 -15.15
N LEU A 127 -1.00 1.83 -13.95
CA LEU A 127 -2.00 2.84 -13.58
C LEU A 127 -1.72 4.23 -14.19
N HIS A 128 -0.52 4.47 -14.72
CA HIS A 128 -0.19 5.69 -15.49
C HIS A 128 -1.21 5.98 -16.59
N HIS A 129 -1.73 4.93 -17.24
CA HIS A 129 -2.67 5.06 -18.34
C HIS A 129 -4.12 5.22 -17.87
N GLU A 130 -4.46 4.72 -16.69
CA GLU A 130 -5.80 4.85 -16.11
C GLU A 130 -6.05 6.25 -15.55
N MET A 131 -5.02 6.85 -14.92
CA MET A 131 -5.06 8.25 -14.45
C MET A 131 -5.24 9.24 -15.61
N LEU A 132 -4.61 8.97 -16.77
CA LEU A 132 -4.79 9.76 -17.99
C LEU A 132 -6.14 9.52 -18.68
N ARG A 133 -6.84 8.42 -18.38
CA ARG A 133 -8.14 8.07 -19.00
C ARG A 133 -9.36 8.51 -18.22
N SER A 134 -9.22 9.11 -17.04
CA SER A 134 -10.36 9.61 -16.26
C SER A 134 -10.23 11.07 -15.85
N PRO A 135 -10.73 12.02 -16.66
CA PRO A 135 -11.46 13.14 -16.13
C PRO A 135 -12.94 12.73 -16.02
N ASP A 136 -13.43 12.63 -14.78
CA ASP A 136 -14.82 12.87 -14.39
C ASP A 136 -15.92 12.53 -15.43
N ARG A 137 -16.52 11.34 -15.33
CA ARG A 137 -17.74 10.98 -16.07
C ARG A 137 -18.90 10.56 -15.18
N ASP A 138 -18.85 10.85 -13.88
CA ASP A 138 -19.94 10.52 -12.94
C ASP A 138 -20.55 11.74 -12.22
N LEU A 139 -19.97 12.95 -12.29
CA LEU A 139 -20.64 14.14 -11.75
C LEU A 139 -21.67 14.80 -12.69
N LEU A 140 -21.72 14.46 -13.99
CA LEU A 140 -22.67 15.07 -14.94
C LEU A 140 -23.99 14.31 -15.11
N ALA A 141 -24.18 13.15 -14.47
CA ALA A 141 -25.42 12.37 -14.58
C ALA A 141 -26.47 12.70 -13.50
N ARG A 142 -26.16 13.57 -12.52
CA ARG A 142 -27.05 13.85 -11.37
C ARG A 142 -27.70 15.24 -11.36
N THR A 143 -27.65 15.98 -12.47
CA THR A 143 -28.29 17.30 -12.60
C THR A 143 -29.23 17.39 -13.80
N THR A 144 -30.03 16.34 -14.03
CA THR A 144 -31.24 16.47 -14.84
C THR A 144 -32.29 15.49 -14.32
N THR A 145 -33.19 15.97 -13.45
CA THR A 145 -34.65 15.93 -13.57
C THR A 145 -35.27 16.43 -12.27
#